data_AF-A0A832UJ10-F1
#
_entry.id   AF-A0A832UJ10-F1
#
_cell.length_a   1.000
_cell.length_b   1.000
_cell.length_c   1.000
_cell.angle_alpha   90.00
_cell.angle_beta   90.00
_cell.angle_gamma   90.00
#
_symmetry.space_group_name_H-M   'P 1'
#
loop_
_entity.id
_entity.type
_entity.pdbx_description
1 polymer ?
#
loop_
_entity_poly.entity_id
_entity_poly.type
_entity_poly.pdbx_seq_one_letter_code
_entity_poly.pdbx_strand_id
1 'polypeptide(L)'
;MVFLLRAKEMTVSQIAGELNLTPQTVYHHIKRLLEAGMVEVTREVRVDHLIESYYQATAEVFHVTVGKKSGSKETLEENILLALNGLRKIGFNVNFERKDVETLADLAMQTEECCGAKEYEEAVSKLDDIDLLTKQSVQEYATLVSMTDEDIAKQCDLRKNFRNALRTLVK
;
A
#
# COMPACT_ATOMS: atom_id res chain seq x y z
N MET A 1 16.13 -0.46 1.45
CA MET A 1 16.89 -1.35 0.55
C MET A 1 16.13 -1.67 -0.73
N VAL A 2 15.00 -2.39 -0.69
CA VAL A 2 14.19 -2.65 -1.91
C VAL A 2 13.83 -1.37 -2.67
N PHE A 3 13.50 -0.30 -1.95
CA PHE A 3 13.27 1.03 -2.53
C PHE A 3 14.45 1.58 -3.38
N LEU A 4 15.70 1.34 -2.97
CA LEU A 4 16.88 1.78 -3.71
C LEU A 4 17.05 0.97 -5.00
N LEU A 5 16.87 -0.35 -4.90
CA LEU A 5 17.03 -1.31 -5.98
C LEU A 5 15.92 -1.25 -7.03
N ARG A 6 14.83 -0.54 -6.75
CA ARG A 6 13.82 -0.18 -7.74
C ARG A 6 14.34 0.86 -8.74
N ALA A 7 15.11 1.83 -8.27
CA ALA A 7 15.51 2.97 -9.08
C ALA A 7 16.70 2.66 -10.00
N LYS A 8 17.60 1.79 -9.56
CA LYS A 8 18.78 1.33 -10.30
C LYS A 8 19.37 0.07 -9.67
N GLU A 9 20.09 -0.70 -10.48
CA GLU A 9 20.89 -1.82 -9.99
C GLU A 9 22.08 -1.32 -9.14
N MET A 10 22.43 -2.04 -8.07
CA MET A 10 23.52 -1.67 -7.16
C MET A 10 24.25 -2.89 -6.61
N THR A 11 25.54 -2.73 -6.28
CA THR A 11 26.32 -3.76 -5.58
C THR A 11 26.14 -3.70 -4.06
N VAL A 12 26.53 -4.76 -3.34
CA VAL A 12 26.50 -4.79 -1.86
C VAL A 12 27.24 -3.59 -1.26
N SER A 13 28.40 -3.23 -1.82
CA SER A 13 29.23 -2.11 -1.38
C SER A 13 28.51 -0.76 -1.54
N GLN A 14 27.82 -0.56 -2.68
CA GLN A 14 27.07 0.66 -2.95
C GLN A 14 25.86 0.78 -2.03
N ILE A 15 25.12 -0.30 -1.81
CA ILE A 15 23.97 -0.33 -0.90
C ILE A 15 24.41 -0.07 0.54
N ALA A 16 25.55 -0.63 0.96
CA ALA A 16 26.14 -0.40 2.28
C ALA A 16 26.45 1.09 2.50
N GLY A 17 27.02 1.76 1.49
CA GLY A 17 27.28 3.20 1.52
C GLY A 17 26.01 4.03 1.64
N GLU A 18 25.00 3.76 0.80
CA GLU A 18 23.73 4.52 0.78
C GLU A 18 22.92 4.36 2.08
N LEU A 19 22.95 3.18 2.69
CA LEU A 19 22.18 2.88 3.91
C LEU A 19 23.00 3.09 5.20
N ASN A 20 24.27 3.47 5.09
CA ASN A 20 25.21 3.57 6.21
C ASN A 20 25.26 2.29 7.07
N LEU A 21 25.31 1.13 6.39
CA LEU A 21 25.37 -0.21 6.99
C LEU A 21 26.69 -0.91 6.65
N THR A 22 27.04 -1.96 7.39
CA THR A 22 28.20 -2.79 7.04
C THR A 22 27.89 -3.68 5.83
N PRO A 23 28.88 -3.97 4.96
CA PRO A 23 28.69 -4.86 3.81
C PRO A 23 28.15 -6.24 4.20
N GLN A 24 28.56 -6.78 5.35
CA GLN A 24 28.08 -8.07 5.87
C GLN A 24 26.57 -8.03 6.16
N THR A 25 26.08 -6.95 6.78
CA THR A 25 24.66 -6.78 7.08
C THR A 25 23.85 -6.71 5.78
N VAL A 26 24.32 -5.96 4.80
CA VAL A 26 23.67 -5.86 3.48
C VAL A 26 23.65 -7.22 2.79
N TYR A 27 24.75 -7.97 2.81
CA TYR A 27 24.81 -9.32 2.23
C TYR A 27 23.75 -10.25 2.83
N HIS A 28 23.60 -10.24 4.17
CA HIS A 28 22.57 -11.03 4.84
C HIS A 28 21.15 -10.68 4.38
N HIS A 29 20.86 -9.40 4.18
CA HIS A 29 19.55 -9.00 3.72
C HIS A 29 19.32 -9.29 2.23
N ILE A 30 20.30 -9.05 1.36
CA ILE A 30 20.20 -9.36 -0.07
C ILE A 30 19.97 -10.86 -0.27
N LYS A 31 20.66 -11.71 0.48
CA LYS A 31 20.43 -13.15 0.44
C LYS A 31 18.97 -13.51 0.74
N ARG A 32 18.39 -12.95 1.79
CA ARG A 32 16.97 -13.17 2.13
C ARG A 32 16.01 -12.62 1.08
N LEU A 33 16.34 -11.48 0.47
CA LEU A 33 15.52 -10.88 -0.58
C LEU A 33 15.58 -11.70 -1.89
N LEU A 34 16.73 -12.28 -2.23
CA LEU A 34 16.88 -13.22 -3.35
C LEU A 34 16.05 -14.48 -3.12
N GLU A 35 16.16 -15.07 -1.92
CA GLU A 35 15.38 -16.26 -1.53
C GLU A 35 13.87 -16.01 -1.60
N ALA A 36 13.43 -14.78 -1.29
CA ALA A 36 12.04 -14.35 -1.40
C ALA A 36 11.62 -13.90 -2.81
N GLY A 37 12.52 -13.90 -3.79
CA GLY A 37 12.24 -13.45 -5.16
C GLY A 37 11.96 -11.94 -5.30
N MET A 38 12.33 -11.14 -4.30
CA MET A 38 12.11 -9.68 -4.30
C MET A 38 13.22 -8.92 -5.03
N VAL A 39 14.39 -9.53 -5.18
CA VAL A 39 15.52 -8.98 -5.93
C VAL A 39 16.14 -10.10 -6.77
N GLU A 40 16.82 -9.72 -7.85
CA GLU A 40 17.54 -10.63 -8.73
C GLU A 40 18.95 -10.09 -9.04
N VAL A 41 19.83 -10.97 -9.50
CA VAL A 41 21.15 -10.59 -10.00
C VAL A 41 21.02 -10.20 -11.47
N THR A 42 21.27 -8.94 -11.79
CA THR A 42 21.18 -8.43 -13.17
C THR A 42 22.45 -8.69 -13.97
N ARG A 43 23.61 -8.57 -13.32
CA ARG A 43 24.92 -8.87 -13.91
C ARG A 43 25.97 -9.15 -12.85
N GLU A 44 27.08 -9.74 -13.29
CA GLU A 44 28.29 -9.90 -12.50
C GLU A 44 29.46 -9.25 -13.23
N VAL A 45 30.26 -8.48 -12.50
CA VAL A 45 31.43 -7.78 -13.02
C VAL A 45 32.65 -8.17 -12.21
N ARG A 46 33.71 -8.58 -12.90
CA ARG A 46 34.99 -8.85 -12.25
C ARG A 46 35.76 -7.55 -12.08
N VAL A 47 36.01 -7.16 -10.85
CA VAL A 47 36.82 -6.00 -10.48
C VAL A 47 38.07 -6.53 -9.78
N ASP A 48 39.21 -6.45 -10.46
CA ASP A 48 40.48 -7.07 -10.06
C ASP A 48 40.35 -8.58 -9.74
N HIS A 49 40.44 -8.92 -8.44
CA HIS A 49 40.38 -10.28 -7.91
C HIS A 49 39.00 -10.62 -7.32
N LEU A 50 38.04 -9.70 -7.35
CA LEU A 50 36.71 -9.86 -6.79
C LEU A 50 35.64 -9.92 -7.89
N ILE A 51 34.64 -10.78 -7.71
CA ILE A 51 33.43 -10.78 -8.52
C ILE A 51 32.38 -9.97 -7.76
N GLU A 52 31.92 -8.87 -8.35
CA GLU A 52 30.82 -8.07 -7.82
C GLU A 52 29.52 -8.36 -8.58
N SER A 53 28.50 -8.80 -7.86
CA SER A 53 27.16 -8.97 -8.40
C SER A 53 26.34 -7.69 -8.21
N TYR A 54 25.60 -7.30 -9.25
CA TYR A 54 24.66 -6.19 -9.23
C TYR A 54 23.25 -6.73 -9.01
N TYR A 55 22.52 -6.10 -8.10
CA TYR A 55 21.17 -6.50 -7.72
C TYR A 55 20.15 -5.46 -8.13
N GLN A 56 18.97 -5.89 -8.56
CA GLN A 56 17.83 -5.03 -8.86
C GLN A 56 16.55 -5.63 -8.27
N ALA A 57 15.55 -4.80 -7.97
CA ALA A 57 14.24 -5.28 -7.57
C ALA A 57 13.52 -5.95 -8.74
N THR A 58 12.85 -7.08 -8.49
CA THR A 58 12.09 -7.83 -9.51
C THR A 58 10.80 -7.13 -9.95
N ALA A 59 10.34 -6.16 -9.17
CA ALA A 59 9.15 -5.36 -9.45
C ALA A 59 9.35 -3.90 -9.07
N GLU A 60 8.60 -3.00 -9.72
CA GLU A 60 8.58 -1.58 -9.39
C GLU A 60 7.81 -1.30 -8.09
N VAL A 61 6.77 -2.08 -7.80
CA VAL A 61 5.95 -1.92 -6.60
C VAL A 61 5.70 -3.27 -5.97
N PHE A 62 5.94 -3.36 -4.65
CA PHE A 62 5.56 -4.51 -3.85
C PHE A 62 4.37 -4.12 -2.98
N HIS A 63 3.25 -4.82 -3.14
CA HIS A 63 2.12 -4.71 -2.23
C HIS A 63 2.27 -5.77 -1.14
N VAL A 64 2.48 -5.31 0.10
CA VAL A 64 2.59 -6.19 1.27
C VAL A 64 1.35 -5.99 2.13
N THR A 65 0.52 -7.02 2.24
CA THR A 65 -0.62 -7.05 3.15
C THR A 65 -0.26 -7.89 4.37
N VAL A 66 -0.12 -7.25 5.54
CA VAL A 66 0.10 -7.95 6.82
C VAL A 66 -1.26 -8.17 7.50
N GLY A 67 -1.63 -9.43 7.74
CA GLY A 67 -2.94 -9.79 8.27
C GLY A 67 -3.22 -9.30 9.70
N LYS A 68 -4.54 -9.15 9.98
CA LYS A 68 -5.24 -8.88 11.26
C LYS A 68 -5.32 -7.45 11.83
N LYS A 69 -4.58 -6.46 11.31
CA LYS A 69 -4.82 -5.03 11.66
C LYS A 69 -5.32 -4.18 10.49
N SER A 70 -5.33 -4.73 9.28
CA SER A 70 -6.00 -4.14 8.12
C SER A 70 -7.51 -4.07 8.41
N GLY A 71 -7.99 -2.94 8.93
CA GLY A 71 -9.39 -2.74 9.30
C GLY A 71 -9.62 -2.30 10.74
N SER A 72 -8.58 -2.10 11.56
CA SER A 72 -8.77 -1.39 12.83
C SER A 72 -8.93 0.11 12.58
N LYS A 73 -9.74 0.77 13.42
CA LYS A 73 -9.96 2.22 13.33
C LYS A 73 -8.64 2.99 13.35
N GLU A 74 -7.68 2.54 14.15
CA GLU A 74 -6.36 3.17 14.26
C GLU A 74 -5.57 3.10 12.95
N THR A 75 -5.56 1.95 12.26
CA THR A 75 -4.89 1.83 10.95
C THR A 75 -5.58 2.69 9.88
N LEU A 76 -6.90 2.83 9.96
CA LEU A 76 -7.65 3.70 9.06
C LEU A 76 -7.32 5.19 9.29
N GLU A 77 -7.23 5.61 10.55
CA GLU A 77 -6.82 6.97 10.92
C GLU A 77 -5.39 7.29 10.43
N GLU A 78 -4.45 6.35 10.59
CA GLU A 78 -3.07 6.48 10.07
C GLU A 78 -3.07 6.68 8.55
N ASN A 79 -3.84 5.87 7.82
CA ASN A 79 -3.96 5.96 6.37
C ASN A 79 -4.59 7.30 5.92
N ILE A 80 -5.63 7.75 6.61
CA ILE A 80 -6.28 9.06 6.34
C ILE A 80 -5.28 10.20 6.58
N LEU A 81 -4.51 10.14 7.68
CA LEU A 81 -3.47 11.13 7.97
C LEU A 81 -2.41 11.18 6.87
N LEU A 82 -1.95 10.02 6.38
CA LEU A 82 -1.01 9.95 5.27
C LEU A 82 -1.60 10.53 3.98
N ALA A 83 -2.87 10.24 3.68
CA ALA A 83 -3.59 10.76 2.52
C ALA A 83 -3.75 12.29 2.58
N LEU A 84 -4.14 12.85 3.73
CA LEU A 84 -4.27 14.30 3.92
C LEU A 84 -2.92 15.03 3.76
N ASN A 85 -1.83 14.43 4.26
CA ASN A 85 -0.49 14.94 4.03
C ASN A 85 -0.06 14.82 2.56
N GLY A 86 -0.50 13.76 1.87
CA GLY A 86 -0.35 13.62 0.42
C GLY A 86 -1.04 14.76 -0.35
N LEU A 87 -2.27 15.11 0.04
CA LEU A 87 -3.00 16.24 -0.54
C LEU A 87 -2.24 17.57 -0.40
N ARG A 88 -1.60 17.81 0.76
CA ARG A 88 -0.73 18.98 0.95
C ARG A 88 0.44 19.00 -0.03
N LYS A 89 1.08 17.85 -0.24
CA LYS A 89 2.25 17.73 -1.14
C LYS A 89 1.91 18.00 -2.61
N ILE A 90 0.67 17.75 -3.03
CA ILE A 90 0.21 18.02 -4.40
C ILE A 90 -0.44 19.40 -4.57
N GLY A 91 -0.38 20.26 -3.54
CA GLY A 91 -0.76 21.68 -3.64
C GLY A 91 -2.10 22.07 -3.00
N PHE A 92 -2.81 21.15 -2.34
CA PHE A 92 -4.03 21.52 -1.60
C PHE A 92 -3.68 22.15 -0.26
N ASN A 93 -4.31 23.27 0.06
CA ASN A 93 -4.18 23.91 1.36
C ASN A 93 -5.11 23.23 2.38
N VAL A 94 -4.67 22.10 2.90
CA VAL A 94 -5.44 21.29 3.85
C VAL A 94 -5.06 21.65 5.28
N ASN A 95 -6.02 21.98 6.13
CA ASN A 95 -5.86 22.12 7.58
C ASN A 95 -6.78 21.15 8.31
N PHE A 96 -6.22 20.36 9.23
CA PHE A 96 -6.96 19.32 9.94
C PHE A 96 -6.41 19.11 11.34
N GLU A 97 -7.30 18.75 12.27
CA GLU A 97 -7.01 18.33 13.64
C GLU A 97 -7.26 16.81 13.79
N ARG A 98 -6.88 16.24 14.95
CA ARG A 98 -7.13 14.82 15.24
C ARG A 98 -8.62 14.47 15.11
N LYS A 99 -9.50 15.35 15.57
CA LYS A 99 -10.96 15.14 15.52
C LYS A 99 -11.50 15.00 14.09
N ASP A 100 -10.88 15.69 13.13
CA ASP A 100 -11.27 15.59 11.72
C ASP A 100 -10.89 14.21 11.15
N VAL A 101 -9.72 13.69 11.53
CA VAL A 101 -9.25 12.36 11.14
C VAL A 101 -10.16 11.27 11.73
N GLU A 102 -10.52 11.38 13.01
CA GLU A 102 -11.48 10.47 13.67
C GLU A 102 -12.84 10.47 12.96
N THR A 103 -13.36 11.65 12.61
CA THR A 103 -14.65 11.80 11.90
C THR A 103 -14.61 11.16 10.51
N LEU A 104 -13.51 11.34 9.77
CA LEU A 104 -13.32 10.72 8.46
C LEU A 104 -13.19 9.19 8.59
N ALA A 105 -12.49 8.70 9.61
CA ALA A 105 -12.36 7.27 9.87
C ALA A 105 -13.72 6.64 10.18
N ASP A 106 -14.54 7.27 11.01
CA ASP A 106 -15.89 6.79 11.33
C ASP A 106 -16.79 6.73 10.09
N LEU A 107 -16.75 7.74 9.22
CA LEU A 107 -17.50 7.75 7.97
C LEU A 107 -17.03 6.66 6.98
N ALA A 108 -15.72 6.41 6.92
CA ALA A 108 -15.15 5.36 6.09
C ALA A 108 -15.54 3.96 6.61
N MET A 109 -15.49 3.72 7.92
CA MET A 109 -15.97 2.47 8.53
C MET A 109 -17.46 2.23 8.27
N GLN A 110 -18.30 3.27 8.41
CA GLN A 110 -19.73 3.16 8.10
C GLN A 110 -19.99 2.79 6.63
N THR A 111 -19.11 3.20 5.72
CA THR A 111 -19.21 2.85 4.30
C THR A 111 -18.90 1.37 4.07
N GLU A 112 -17.86 0.84 4.73
CA GLU A 112 -17.52 -0.60 4.69
C GLU A 112 -18.58 -1.47 5.37
N GLU A 113 -19.22 -0.99 6.43
CA GLU A 113 -20.28 -1.71 7.14
C GLU A 113 -21.62 -1.70 6.40
N CYS A 114 -21.99 -0.57 5.80
CA CYS A 114 -23.28 -0.42 5.13
C CYS A 114 -23.37 -1.19 3.82
N CYS A 115 -22.26 -1.28 3.09
CA CYS A 115 -22.27 -1.70 1.70
C CYS A 115 -21.17 -2.71 1.41
N GLY A 116 -20.50 -3.27 2.43
CA GLY A 116 -19.45 -4.25 2.20
C GLY A 116 -20.05 -5.62 1.92
N ALA A 117 -19.76 -6.19 0.76
CA ALA A 117 -20.12 -7.57 0.46
C ALA A 117 -19.12 -8.55 1.11
N LYS A 118 -19.02 -8.46 2.43
CA LYS A 118 -18.12 -9.27 3.29
C LYS A 118 -18.33 -10.77 3.09
N GLU A 119 -19.54 -11.15 2.68
CA GLU A 119 -19.92 -12.51 2.32
C GLU A 119 -19.05 -13.11 1.21
N TYR A 120 -18.55 -12.29 0.29
CA TYR A 120 -17.69 -12.74 -0.81
C TYR A 120 -16.19 -12.60 -0.52
N GLU A 121 -15.79 -11.99 0.60
CA GLU A 121 -14.38 -11.72 0.91
C GLU A 121 -13.55 -13.01 0.94
N GLU A 122 -14.10 -14.07 1.56
CA GLU A 122 -13.45 -15.38 1.61
C GLU A 122 -13.37 -16.04 0.23
N ALA A 123 -14.43 -15.90 -0.58
CA ALA A 123 -14.46 -16.46 -1.93
C ALA A 123 -13.46 -15.75 -2.86
N VAL A 124 -13.38 -14.42 -2.79
CA VAL A 124 -12.42 -13.60 -3.56
C VAL A 124 -10.98 -13.89 -3.14
N SER A 125 -10.73 -14.08 -1.84
CA SER A 125 -9.41 -14.40 -1.32
C SER A 125 -8.84 -15.69 -1.95
N LYS A 126 -9.69 -16.71 -2.14
CA LYS A 126 -9.33 -18.03 -2.69
C LYS A 126 -9.05 -18.06 -4.20
N LEU A 127 -9.19 -16.95 -4.91
CA LEU A 127 -8.94 -16.88 -6.36
C LEU A 127 -7.44 -16.81 -6.67
N ASP A 128 -6.73 -17.94 -6.63
CA ASP A 128 -5.26 -17.95 -6.79
C ASP A 128 -4.75 -17.68 -8.22
N ASP A 129 -5.65 -17.69 -9.20
CA ASP A 129 -5.35 -17.48 -10.62
C ASP A 129 -5.28 -16.00 -11.04
N ILE A 130 -5.68 -15.08 -10.17
CA ILE A 130 -5.71 -13.63 -10.43
C ILE A 130 -4.88 -12.85 -9.42
N ASP A 131 -4.34 -11.71 -9.86
CA ASP A 131 -3.55 -10.83 -9.02
C ASP A 131 -4.42 -10.06 -7.99
N LEU A 132 -3.76 -9.49 -6.98
CA LEU A 132 -4.42 -8.80 -5.87
C LEU A 132 -5.29 -7.61 -6.31
N LEU A 133 -4.89 -6.85 -7.33
CA LEU A 133 -5.67 -5.70 -7.80
C LEU A 133 -6.94 -6.21 -8.51
N THR A 134 -6.81 -7.26 -9.30
CA THR A 134 -7.96 -7.91 -9.91
C THR A 134 -8.91 -8.47 -8.84
N LYS A 135 -8.40 -9.07 -7.75
CA LYS A 135 -9.24 -9.49 -6.60
C LYS A 135 -10.00 -8.31 -5.99
N GLN A 136 -9.37 -7.15 -5.83
CA GLN A 136 -10.05 -5.95 -5.31
C GLN A 136 -11.20 -5.51 -6.24
N SER A 137 -11.00 -5.52 -7.56
CA SER A 137 -12.06 -5.22 -8.51
C SER A 137 -13.20 -6.25 -8.46
N VAL A 138 -12.89 -7.55 -8.32
CA VAL A 138 -13.92 -8.58 -8.15
C VAL A 138 -14.75 -8.34 -6.89
N GLN A 139 -14.10 -7.98 -5.77
CA GLN A 139 -14.78 -7.64 -4.52
C GLN A 139 -15.72 -6.43 -4.69
N GLU A 140 -15.26 -5.39 -5.40
CA GLU A 140 -16.06 -4.20 -5.71
C GLU A 140 -17.27 -4.55 -6.59
N TYR A 141 -17.09 -5.39 -7.61
CA TYR A 141 -18.18 -5.78 -8.51
C TYR A 141 -19.20 -6.69 -7.82
N ALA A 142 -18.73 -7.65 -7.02
CA ALA A 142 -19.60 -8.48 -6.18
C ALA A 142 -20.43 -7.62 -5.23
N THR A 143 -19.83 -6.55 -4.71
CA THR A 143 -20.53 -5.56 -3.90
C THR A 143 -21.62 -4.83 -4.67
N LEU A 144 -21.30 -4.23 -5.80
CA LEU A 144 -22.27 -3.47 -6.59
C LEU A 144 -23.45 -4.33 -7.09
N VAL A 145 -23.19 -5.59 -7.48
CA VAL A 145 -24.24 -6.51 -7.94
C VAL A 145 -25.13 -6.99 -6.79
N SER A 146 -24.62 -7.05 -5.57
CA SER A 146 -25.35 -7.54 -4.40
C SER A 146 -26.14 -6.45 -3.66
N MET A 147 -25.82 -5.18 -3.90
CA MET A 147 -26.47 -4.04 -3.25
C MET A 147 -27.87 -3.79 -3.80
N THR A 148 -28.80 -3.42 -2.91
CA THR A 148 -30.11 -2.90 -3.30
C THR A 148 -30.03 -1.41 -3.68
N ASP A 149 -31.07 -0.88 -4.33
CA ASP A 149 -31.17 0.56 -4.61
C ASP A 149 -31.14 1.41 -3.34
N GLU A 150 -31.68 0.90 -2.22
CA GLU A 150 -31.62 1.55 -0.91
C GLU A 150 -30.18 1.59 -0.38
N ASP A 151 -29.43 0.49 -0.53
CA ASP A 151 -28.01 0.44 -0.13
C ASP A 151 -27.17 1.40 -0.97
N ILE A 152 -27.45 1.50 -2.28
CA ILE A 152 -26.80 2.46 -3.18
C ILE A 152 -27.09 3.90 -2.76
N ALA A 153 -28.34 4.22 -2.40
CA ALA A 153 -28.72 5.53 -1.92
C ALA A 153 -27.97 5.89 -0.63
N LYS A 154 -27.89 4.96 0.32
CA LYS A 154 -27.17 5.13 1.58
C LYS A 154 -25.67 5.29 1.37
N GLN A 155 -25.06 4.51 0.47
CA GLN A 155 -23.66 4.67 0.08
C GLN A 155 -23.39 6.06 -0.50
N CYS A 156 -24.30 6.54 -1.35
CA CYS A 156 -24.21 7.86 -1.96
C CYS A 156 -24.27 8.97 -0.90
N ASP A 157 -25.11 8.85 0.13
CA ASP A 157 -25.19 9.83 1.22
C ASP A 157 -23.96 9.81 2.12
N LEU A 158 -23.43 8.62 2.46
CA LEU A 158 -22.15 8.51 3.17
C LEU A 158 -21.00 9.14 2.37
N ARG A 159 -20.95 8.91 1.06
CA ARG A 159 -19.94 9.51 0.17
C ARG A 159 -20.06 11.03 0.11
N LYS A 160 -21.29 11.58 0.09
CA LYS A 160 -21.52 13.04 0.17
C LYS A 160 -21.02 13.60 1.50
N ASN A 161 -21.30 12.92 2.61
CA ASN A 161 -20.86 13.34 3.94
C ASN A 161 -19.34 13.34 4.05
N PHE A 162 -18.67 12.28 3.60
CA PHE A 162 -17.21 12.19 3.56
C PHE A 162 -16.59 13.31 2.70
N ARG A 163 -17.16 13.56 1.52
CA ARG A 163 -16.74 14.69 0.66
C ARG A 163 -16.90 16.03 1.37
N ASN A 164 -18.02 16.27 2.04
CA ASN A 164 -18.27 17.53 2.73
C ASN A 164 -17.28 17.73 3.89
N ALA A 165 -16.99 16.66 4.64
CA ALA A 165 -15.96 16.68 5.68
C ALA A 165 -14.57 17.00 5.09
N LEU A 166 -14.18 16.42 3.95
CA LEU A 166 -12.93 16.80 3.29
C LEU A 166 -12.92 18.27 2.85
N ARG A 167 -14.04 18.78 2.33
CA ARG A 167 -14.14 20.17 1.86
C ARG A 167 -13.99 21.20 2.97
N THR A 168 -14.41 20.89 4.21
CA THR A 168 -14.20 21.81 5.34
C THR A 168 -12.73 21.92 5.74
N LEU A 169 -11.90 20.93 5.37
CA LEU A 169 -10.47 20.93 5.66
C LEU A 169 -9.65 21.67 4.60
N VAL A 170 -10.18 21.84 3.38
CA VAL A 170 -9.51 22.54 2.28
C VAL A 170 -9.88 24.02 2.33
N LYS A 171 -8.89 24.90 2.44
CA LYS A 171 -9.04 26.37 2.46
C LYS A 171 -8.66 27.01 1.13
#